data_AF-A0A0A0C126-F1
#
_entry.id   AF-A0A0A0C126-F1
#
_cell.length_a   1.000
_cell.length_b   1.000
_cell.length_c   1.000
_cell.angle_alpha   90.00
_cell.angle_beta   90.00
_cell.angle_gamma   90.00
#
_symmetry.space_group_name_H-M   'P 1'
#
loop_
_entity.id
_entity.type
_entity.pdbx_description
1 polymer ?
#
loop_
_entity_poly.entity_id
_entity_poly.type
_entity_poly.pdbx_seq_one_letter_code
_entity_poly.pdbx_strand_id
1 'polypeptide(L)'
;MAVLDGLYPPRTAEAWDAVGTVCGDPDQPVRRILLAVDPTSTTVDEAEEWDADLLFTHHPLFLRPVHSVAATTFKGALVHRLIRAGCALHTAHTNADAAPDGVAEGLARAVGLTDLEPLVPAPSPALDKVVVFVPADSTEKVVDALASAGAGSLGEYTRCAWTTTGEGSFVPGQGARPAIGGRGSLTRVTEDRVEMVLPRSARGRVLAALREAHPYEEPAFDVLELAGTPSGTGTGRVGRTPPGTTLGSFARTVAATLPPTPQGVRVA
;
A
#
# COMPACT_ATOMS: atom_id res chain seq x y z
N MET A 1 15.46 -4.92 -3.36
CA MET A 1 14.44 -4.59 -2.35
C MET A 1 13.01 -4.56 -2.89
N ALA A 2 12.75 -4.05 -4.11
CA ALA A 2 11.40 -3.97 -4.69
C ALA A 2 10.54 -5.25 -4.60
N VAL A 3 11.14 -6.44 -4.70
CA VAL A 3 10.43 -7.73 -4.50
C VAL A 3 9.90 -7.86 -3.07
N LEU A 4 10.73 -7.57 -2.06
CA LEU A 4 10.32 -7.59 -0.65
C LEU A 4 9.28 -6.52 -0.35
N ASP A 5 9.42 -5.31 -0.91
CA ASP A 5 8.43 -4.24 -0.73
C ASP A 5 7.09 -4.55 -1.44
N GLY A 6 7.12 -5.36 -2.48
CA GLY A 6 5.91 -5.89 -3.12
C GLY A 6 5.18 -6.91 -2.24
N LEU A 7 5.94 -7.81 -1.61
CA LEU A 7 5.40 -8.83 -0.69
C LEU A 7 4.93 -8.22 0.63
N TYR A 8 5.71 -7.29 1.20
CA TYR A 8 5.50 -6.68 2.51
C TYR A 8 5.60 -5.15 2.41
N PRO A 9 4.57 -4.47 1.89
CA PRO A 9 4.62 -3.03 1.64
C PRO A 9 4.99 -2.23 2.90
N PRO A 10 6.08 -1.46 2.91
CA PRO A 10 6.49 -0.70 4.11
C PRO A 10 5.41 0.26 4.62
N ARG A 11 4.57 0.78 3.72
CA ARG A 11 3.43 1.66 4.06
C ARG A 11 2.34 1.01 4.90
N THR A 12 2.33 -0.32 5.03
CA THR A 12 1.36 -1.06 5.87
C THR A 12 1.93 -1.39 7.25
N ALA A 13 3.16 -0.99 7.56
CA ALA A 13 3.69 -1.07 8.91
C ALA A 13 2.91 -0.12 9.85
N GLU A 14 2.86 -0.49 11.12
CA GLU A 14 2.32 0.37 12.17
C GLU A 14 3.14 1.66 12.30
N ALA A 15 2.50 2.76 12.69
CA ALA A 15 3.13 4.08 12.69
C ALA A 15 4.34 4.22 13.64
N TRP A 16 4.46 3.34 14.64
CA TRP A 16 5.58 3.31 15.58
C TRP A 16 6.75 2.44 15.09
N ASP A 17 6.53 1.61 14.07
CA ASP A 17 7.46 0.57 13.65
C ASP A 17 8.46 1.10 12.60
N ALA A 18 9.66 0.55 12.62
CA ALA A 18 10.74 0.91 11.71
C ALA A 18 11.20 -0.34 10.96
N VAL A 19 10.56 -0.61 9.83
CA VAL A 19 10.83 -1.76 8.94
C VAL A 19 11.84 -1.39 7.85
N GLY A 20 12.38 -2.41 7.17
CA GLY A 20 13.31 -2.24 6.06
C GLY A 20 14.75 -2.66 6.39
N THR A 21 15.71 -2.16 5.60
CA THR A 21 17.12 -2.49 5.79
C THR A 21 17.68 -1.82 7.04
N VAL A 22 18.18 -2.63 7.97
CA VAL A 22 18.75 -2.19 9.26
C VAL A 22 20.24 -1.91 9.13
N CYS A 23 20.99 -2.76 8.43
CA CYS A 23 22.41 -2.55 8.11
C CYS A 23 22.81 -3.28 6.81
N GLY A 24 23.92 -2.87 6.21
CA GLY A 24 24.36 -3.32 4.88
C GLY A 24 24.06 -2.28 3.80
N ASP A 25 24.33 -2.62 2.54
CA ASP A 25 24.13 -1.76 1.39
C ASP A 25 22.96 -2.26 0.52
N PRO A 26 21.87 -1.49 0.34
CA PRO A 26 20.75 -1.88 -0.53
C PRO A 26 21.14 -2.15 -2.00
N ASP A 27 22.26 -1.62 -2.46
CA ASP A 27 22.78 -1.81 -3.82
C ASP A 27 23.69 -3.04 -3.95
N GLN A 28 24.01 -3.72 -2.85
CA GLN A 28 24.86 -4.92 -2.91
C GLN A 28 24.17 -6.09 -3.63
N PRO A 29 24.91 -6.89 -4.41
CA PRO A 29 24.37 -8.12 -4.99
C PRO A 29 23.92 -9.10 -3.89
N VAL A 30 22.71 -9.63 -4.01
CA VAL A 30 22.16 -10.65 -3.08
C VAL A 30 21.90 -11.94 -3.86
N ARG A 31 22.51 -13.04 -3.43
CA ARG A 31 22.39 -14.38 -4.02
C ARG A 31 21.85 -15.41 -3.03
N ARG A 32 22.15 -15.26 -1.74
CA ARG A 32 21.69 -16.12 -0.65
C ARG A 32 20.98 -15.28 0.41
N ILE A 33 19.77 -15.70 0.77
CA ILE A 33 18.94 -15.04 1.78
C ILE A 33 18.65 -16.04 2.90
N LEU A 34 19.10 -15.76 4.11
CA LEU A 34 18.73 -16.51 5.30
C LEU A 34 17.47 -15.89 5.92
N LEU A 35 16.44 -16.70 6.15
CA LEU A 35 15.20 -16.27 6.78
C LEU A 35 15.22 -16.64 8.27
N ALA A 36 14.89 -15.70 9.14
CA ALA A 36 14.77 -15.95 10.57
C ALA A 36 13.62 -15.17 11.21
N VAL A 37 13.18 -15.58 12.40
CA VAL A 37 12.26 -14.76 13.21
C VAL A 37 13.06 -13.65 13.89
N ASP A 38 14.12 -14.02 14.62
CA ASP A 38 14.91 -13.10 15.44
C ASP A 38 16.36 -12.97 14.95
N PRO A 39 16.92 -11.76 14.91
CA PRO A 39 18.36 -11.54 14.72
C PRO A 39 19.09 -11.75 16.06
N THR A 40 19.49 -12.99 16.33
CA THR A 40 20.24 -13.40 17.53
C THR A 40 21.67 -13.77 17.16
N SER A 41 22.54 -14.02 18.15
CA SER A 41 23.88 -14.55 17.85
C SER A 41 23.81 -15.82 17.01
N THR A 42 22.90 -16.74 17.33
CA THR A 42 22.79 -18.03 16.61
C THR A 42 22.40 -17.85 15.15
N THR A 43 21.46 -16.96 14.84
CA THR A 43 21.04 -16.72 13.44
C THR A 43 22.09 -15.91 12.67
N VAL A 44 22.89 -15.10 13.35
CA VAL A 44 24.08 -14.45 12.76
C VAL A 44 25.21 -15.46 12.52
N ASP A 45 25.45 -16.38 13.45
CA ASP A 45 26.42 -17.47 13.29
C ASP A 45 26.05 -18.31 12.05
N GLU A 46 24.78 -18.69 11.91
CA GLU A 46 24.27 -19.43 10.75
C GLU A 46 24.41 -18.64 9.44
N ALA A 47 24.13 -17.33 9.46
CA ALA A 47 24.30 -16.47 8.28
C ALA A 47 25.77 -16.38 7.84
N GLU A 48 26.71 -16.27 8.78
CA GLU A 48 28.15 -16.25 8.50
C GLU A 48 28.64 -17.61 8.00
N GLU A 49 28.24 -18.71 8.64
CA GLU A 49 28.64 -20.07 8.26
C GLU A 49 28.13 -20.45 6.87
N TRP A 50 26.92 -20.01 6.52
CA TRP A 50 26.31 -20.26 5.22
C TRP A 50 26.67 -19.22 4.15
N ASP A 51 27.45 -18.19 4.51
CA ASP A 51 27.88 -17.12 3.61
C ASP A 51 26.66 -16.46 2.93
N ALA A 52 25.71 -16.02 3.76
CA ALA A 52 24.49 -15.35 3.35
C ALA A 52 24.76 -13.88 3.01
N ASP A 53 24.20 -13.39 1.90
CA ASP A 53 24.30 -11.97 1.54
C ASP A 53 23.25 -11.12 2.28
N LEU A 54 22.15 -11.74 2.74
CA LEU A 54 21.06 -11.08 3.43
C LEU A 54 20.48 -11.98 4.53
N LEU A 55 20.50 -11.50 5.77
CA LEU A 55 19.67 -12.00 6.86
C LEU A 55 18.35 -11.22 6.87
N PHE A 56 17.25 -11.90 6.55
CA PHE A 56 15.91 -11.33 6.55
C PHE A 56 15.14 -11.82 7.78
N THR A 57 14.75 -10.88 8.65
CA THR A 57 14.09 -11.19 9.93
C THR A 57 12.69 -10.64 10.04
N HIS A 58 11.86 -11.31 10.84
CA HIS A 58 10.55 -10.77 11.22
C HIS A 58 10.69 -9.70 12.30
N HIS A 59 11.36 -10.00 13.41
CA HIS A 59 11.54 -9.04 14.49
C HIS A 59 12.71 -8.09 14.23
N PRO A 60 12.56 -6.80 14.56
CA PRO A 60 13.64 -5.83 14.42
C PRO A 60 14.73 -6.04 15.47
N LEU A 61 15.99 -5.98 15.06
CA LEU A 61 17.11 -5.90 16.00
C LEU A 61 16.99 -4.65 16.88
N PHE A 62 16.55 -3.53 16.30
CA PHE A 62 16.32 -2.26 16.99
C PHE A 62 14.85 -1.84 16.94
N LEU A 63 14.07 -2.21 17.98
CA LEU A 63 12.69 -1.74 18.15
C LEU A 63 12.59 -0.23 18.48
N ARG A 64 13.70 0.39 18.91
CA ARG A 64 13.78 1.82 19.26
C ARG A 64 15.08 2.40 18.70
N PRO A 65 15.11 3.72 18.41
CA PRO A 65 16.34 4.40 18.00
C PRO A 65 17.47 4.19 19.02
N VAL A 66 18.68 3.97 18.52
CA VAL A 66 19.88 3.81 19.34
C VAL A 66 20.84 4.97 19.09
N HIS A 67 21.60 5.34 20.11
CA HIS A 67 22.60 6.42 20.02
C HIS A 67 24.01 5.87 19.75
N SER A 68 24.16 4.55 19.77
CA SER A 68 25.43 3.85 19.54
C SER A 68 25.17 2.47 18.95
N VAL A 69 26.08 2.05 18.07
CA VAL A 69 26.16 0.69 17.51
C VAL A 69 27.51 0.05 17.83
N ALA A 70 28.19 0.51 18.88
CA ALA A 70 29.50 0.00 19.26
C ALA A 70 29.49 -1.53 19.46
N ALA A 71 30.53 -2.20 18.94
CA ALA A 71 30.71 -3.65 19.05
C ALA A 71 30.88 -4.18 20.49
N THR A 72 30.95 -3.29 21.48
CA THR A 72 30.97 -3.63 22.92
C THR A 72 29.58 -3.91 23.49
N THR A 73 28.52 -3.69 22.71
CA THR A 73 27.14 -4.03 23.07
C THR A 73 26.66 -5.22 22.26
N PHE A 74 25.69 -5.98 22.77
CA PHE A 74 25.15 -7.15 22.07
C PHE A 74 24.68 -6.81 20.63
N LYS A 75 23.78 -5.83 20.49
CA LYS A 75 23.22 -5.47 19.18
C LYS A 75 24.27 -4.87 18.25
N GLY A 76 25.15 -4.01 18.79
CA GLY A 76 26.25 -3.45 18.00
C GLY A 76 27.23 -4.52 17.51
N ALA A 77 27.56 -5.51 18.36
CA ALA A 77 28.41 -6.63 17.97
C ALA A 77 27.81 -7.40 16.78
N LEU A 78 26.51 -7.70 16.81
CA LEU A 78 25.82 -8.38 15.69
C LEU A 78 25.85 -7.56 14.39
N VAL A 79 25.58 -6.25 14.46
CA VAL A 79 25.67 -5.36 13.28
C VAL A 79 27.08 -5.36 12.69
N HIS A 80 28.11 -5.20 13.53
CA HIS A 80 29.50 -5.19 13.07
C HIS A 80 29.94 -6.52 12.45
N ARG A 81 29.44 -7.64 13.00
CA ARG A 81 29.67 -8.98 12.47
C ARG A 81 29.08 -9.16 11.07
N LEU A 82 27.78 -8.89 10.94
CA LEU A 82 27.05 -8.96 9.66
C LEU A 82 27.72 -8.08 8.59
N ILE A 83 28.06 -6.83 8.90
CA ILE A 83 28.75 -5.92 7.96
C ILE A 83 30.10 -6.49 7.52
N ARG A 84 30.91 -7.03 8.44
CA ARG A 84 32.23 -7.60 8.08
C ARG A 84 32.12 -8.87 7.24
N ALA A 85 31.04 -9.64 7.43
CA ALA A 85 30.74 -10.81 6.63
C ALA A 85 30.12 -10.45 5.25
N GLY A 86 29.83 -9.18 4.98
CA GLY A 86 29.13 -8.76 3.75
C GLY A 86 27.64 -9.11 3.77
N CYS A 87 27.08 -9.45 4.93
CA CYS A 87 25.68 -9.82 5.10
C CYS A 87 24.86 -8.60 5.52
N ALA A 88 23.84 -8.24 4.74
CA ALA A 88 22.88 -7.20 5.13
C ALA A 88 21.85 -7.75 6.13
N LEU A 89 21.25 -6.87 6.93
CA LEU A 89 20.09 -7.19 7.77
C LEU A 89 18.88 -6.42 7.27
N HIS A 90 17.78 -7.11 6.97
CA HIS A 90 16.51 -6.50 6.61
C HIS A 90 15.39 -7.05 7.49
N THR A 91 14.49 -6.18 7.92
CA THR A 91 13.38 -6.55 8.80
C THR A 91 12.03 -6.28 8.13
N ALA A 92 11.16 -7.29 8.12
CA ALA A 92 9.75 -7.14 7.81
C ALA A 92 8.92 -7.58 9.02
N HIS A 93 8.43 -6.60 9.78
CA HIS A 93 7.78 -6.77 11.07
C HIS A 93 6.27 -6.60 10.92
N THR A 94 5.70 -5.48 11.36
CA THR A 94 4.25 -5.26 11.28
C THR A 94 3.73 -5.16 9.85
N ASN A 95 4.56 -4.75 8.88
CA ASN A 95 4.20 -4.83 7.46
C ASN A 95 4.03 -6.27 6.97
N ALA A 96 4.81 -7.22 7.49
CA ALA A 96 4.64 -8.64 7.18
C ALA A 96 3.44 -9.25 7.90
N ASP A 97 3.04 -8.75 9.08
CA ASP A 97 1.79 -9.14 9.73
C ASP A 97 0.57 -8.65 8.96
N ALA A 98 0.66 -7.46 8.36
CA ALA A 98 -0.43 -6.83 7.63
C ALA A 98 -0.56 -7.32 6.18
N ALA A 99 0.46 -7.94 5.60
CA ALA A 99 0.48 -8.31 4.18
C ALA A 99 -0.54 -9.40 3.83
N PRO A 100 -1.09 -9.42 2.58
CA PRO A 100 -2.09 -10.40 2.15
C PRO A 100 -1.63 -11.85 2.33
N ASP A 101 -0.39 -12.17 1.97
CA ASP A 101 0.26 -13.48 2.16
C ASP A 101 1.32 -13.43 3.30
N GLY A 102 1.00 -12.66 4.34
CA GLY A 102 1.85 -12.41 5.49
C GLY A 102 1.82 -13.47 6.58
N VAL A 103 2.38 -13.14 7.75
CA VAL A 103 2.48 -14.04 8.92
C VAL A 103 1.10 -14.52 9.37
N ALA A 104 0.14 -13.61 9.50
CA ALA A 104 -1.21 -13.93 9.95
C ALA A 104 -1.96 -14.84 8.96
N GLU A 105 -1.77 -14.61 7.66
CA GLU A 105 -2.33 -15.46 6.59
C GLU A 105 -1.73 -16.86 6.63
N GLY A 106 -0.40 -16.97 6.72
CA GLY A 106 0.31 -18.24 6.83
C GLY A 106 -0.17 -19.06 8.03
N LEU A 107 -0.31 -18.42 9.19
CA LEU A 107 -0.83 -19.07 10.40
C LEU A 107 -2.28 -19.54 10.23
N ALA A 108 -3.15 -18.69 9.68
CA ALA A 108 -4.56 -19.01 9.48
C ALA A 108 -4.73 -20.19 8.51
N ARG A 109 -3.98 -20.21 7.40
CA ARG A 109 -3.97 -21.33 6.44
C ARG A 109 -3.43 -22.61 7.08
N ALA A 110 -2.36 -22.52 7.88
CA ALA A 110 -1.76 -23.69 8.54
C ALA A 110 -2.76 -24.40 9.48
N VAL A 111 -3.62 -23.65 10.17
CA VAL A 111 -4.65 -24.21 11.07
C VAL A 111 -5.97 -24.54 10.35
N GLY A 112 -6.00 -24.45 9.02
CA GLY A 112 -7.12 -24.90 8.17
C GLY A 112 -8.28 -23.91 8.04
N LEU A 113 -8.05 -22.61 8.29
CA LEU A 113 -9.05 -21.59 8.00
C LEU A 113 -9.12 -21.31 6.49
N THR A 114 -10.32 -20.98 6.03
CA THR A 114 -10.64 -20.63 4.63
C THR A 114 -11.36 -19.29 4.58
N ASP A 115 -11.54 -18.72 3.38
CA ASP A 115 -12.19 -17.42 3.17
C ASP A 115 -11.59 -16.31 4.06
N LEU A 116 -10.26 -16.18 4.01
CA LEU A 116 -9.50 -15.31 4.88
C LEU A 116 -9.67 -13.84 4.50
N GLU A 117 -9.92 -13.03 5.52
CA GLU A 117 -9.89 -11.57 5.43
C GLU A 117 -9.14 -10.97 6.62
N PRO A 118 -8.60 -9.74 6.50
CA PRO A 118 -7.99 -9.06 7.63
C PRO A 118 -8.96 -8.92 8.80
N LEU A 119 -8.52 -9.30 10.01
CA LEU A 119 -9.33 -9.12 11.22
C LEU A 119 -9.54 -7.63 11.53
N VAL A 120 -8.47 -6.83 11.38
CA VAL A 120 -8.52 -5.37 11.40
C VAL A 120 -7.96 -4.87 10.07
N PRO A 121 -8.82 -4.55 9.09
CA PRO A 121 -8.38 -4.08 7.79
C PRO A 121 -7.57 -2.78 7.89
N ALA A 122 -6.45 -2.72 7.18
CA ALA A 122 -5.73 -1.47 7.01
C ALA A 122 -6.56 -0.50 6.15
N PRO A 123 -6.45 0.83 6.38
CA PRO A 123 -7.11 1.81 5.53
C PRO A 123 -6.66 1.63 4.08
N SER A 124 -7.62 1.52 3.16
CA SER A 124 -7.31 1.66 1.74
C SER A 124 -6.83 3.09 1.44
N PRO A 125 -5.94 3.29 0.44
CA PRO A 125 -5.59 4.62 -0.01
C PRO A 125 -6.85 5.44 -0.29
N ALA A 126 -6.93 6.65 0.28
CA ALA A 126 -8.06 7.52 0.06
C ALA A 126 -8.12 7.92 -1.43
N LEU A 127 -9.28 7.69 -2.04
CA LEU A 127 -9.53 8.02 -3.44
C LEU A 127 -10.54 9.16 -3.52
N ASP A 128 -10.40 9.95 -4.58
CA ASP A 128 -11.43 10.88 -5.03
C ASP A 128 -11.86 10.51 -6.44
N LYS A 129 -13.01 11.03 -6.86
CA LYS A 129 -13.42 11.10 -8.26
C LYS A 129 -13.56 12.56 -8.66
N VAL A 130 -12.87 12.96 -9.72
CA VAL A 130 -13.09 14.24 -10.39
C VAL A 130 -14.13 14.05 -11.48
N VAL A 131 -15.14 14.92 -11.50
CA VAL A 131 -16.15 15.02 -12.56
C VAL A 131 -16.01 16.39 -13.19
N VAL A 132 -15.80 16.48 -14.50
CA VAL A 132 -15.65 17.75 -15.22
C VAL A 132 -16.53 17.74 -16.47
N PHE A 133 -17.04 18.92 -16.84
CA PHE A 133 -17.84 19.13 -18.04
C PHE A 133 -17.00 19.91 -19.06
N VAL A 134 -16.76 19.31 -20.22
CA VAL A 134 -15.79 19.81 -21.21
C VAL A 134 -16.47 19.90 -22.59
N PRO A 135 -16.27 20.96 -23.40
CA PRO A 135 -16.65 20.94 -24.80
C PRO A 135 -16.09 19.71 -25.52
N ALA A 136 -16.91 19.04 -26.34
CA ALA A 136 -16.53 17.77 -26.99
C ALA A 136 -15.17 17.82 -27.71
N ASP A 137 -14.86 18.95 -28.38
CA ASP A 137 -13.60 19.14 -29.12
C ASP A 137 -12.35 19.24 -28.21
N SER A 138 -12.52 19.43 -26.90
CA SER A 138 -11.45 19.56 -25.91
C SER A 138 -11.33 18.37 -24.94
N THR A 139 -12.23 17.38 -25.05
CA THR A 139 -12.33 16.24 -24.12
C THR A 139 -11.01 15.48 -23.98
N GLU A 140 -10.42 15.02 -25.09
CA GLU A 140 -9.18 14.22 -25.05
C GLU A 140 -8.01 14.99 -24.45
N LYS A 141 -7.87 16.27 -24.78
CA LYS A 141 -6.82 17.15 -24.22
C LYS A 141 -6.95 17.24 -22.70
N VAL A 142 -8.16 17.41 -22.18
CA VAL A 142 -8.39 17.47 -20.74
C VAL A 142 -8.12 16.11 -20.10
N VAL A 143 -8.62 15.01 -20.66
CA VAL A 143 -8.35 13.64 -20.16
C VAL A 143 -6.85 13.36 -20.07
N ASP A 144 -6.08 13.69 -21.11
CA ASP A 144 -4.62 13.50 -21.13
C ASP A 144 -3.90 14.33 -20.05
N ALA A 145 -4.34 15.57 -19.83
CA ALA A 145 -3.78 16.43 -18.79
C ALA A 145 -4.06 15.88 -17.39
N LEU A 146 -5.29 15.42 -17.13
CA LEU A 146 -5.65 14.81 -15.84
C LEU A 146 -4.90 13.49 -15.63
N ALA A 147 -4.78 12.66 -16.66
CA ALA A 147 -4.03 11.41 -16.60
C ALA A 147 -2.55 11.63 -16.28
N SER A 148 -1.91 12.57 -16.97
CA SER A 148 -0.52 12.97 -16.72
C SER A 148 -0.31 13.53 -15.31
N ALA A 149 -1.36 14.13 -14.73
CA ALA A 149 -1.36 14.60 -13.36
C ALA A 149 -1.64 13.51 -12.31
N GLY A 150 -1.96 12.28 -12.72
CA GLY A 150 -2.14 11.11 -11.83
C GLY A 150 -3.59 10.64 -11.67
N ALA A 151 -4.54 11.20 -12.41
CA ALA A 151 -5.90 10.66 -12.48
C ALA A 151 -5.96 9.42 -13.39
N GLY A 152 -6.94 8.55 -13.19
CA GLY A 152 -7.18 7.38 -14.04
C GLY A 152 -6.10 6.30 -13.95
N SER A 153 -5.28 6.29 -12.90
CA SER A 153 -4.36 5.18 -12.61
C SER A 153 -5.01 4.25 -11.59
N LEU A 154 -5.39 3.04 -12.03
CA LEU A 154 -6.13 2.05 -11.25
C LEU A 154 -5.52 0.66 -11.47
N GLY A 155 -4.82 0.13 -10.46
CA GLY A 155 -4.04 -1.10 -10.63
C GLY A 155 -3.03 -0.97 -11.77
N GLU A 156 -3.06 -1.91 -12.70
CA GLU A 156 -2.19 -1.93 -13.89
C GLU A 156 -2.71 -1.08 -15.06
N TYR A 157 -3.84 -0.38 -14.89
CA TYR A 157 -4.45 0.43 -15.94
C TYR A 157 -4.17 1.91 -15.73
N THR A 158 -3.83 2.60 -16.81
CA THR A 158 -3.58 4.04 -16.84
C THR A 158 -4.58 4.75 -17.75
N ARG A 159 -4.78 6.06 -17.54
CA ARG A 159 -5.68 6.90 -18.35
C ARG A 159 -7.15 6.40 -18.35
N CYS A 160 -7.59 5.80 -17.25
CA CYS A 160 -8.98 5.38 -17.07
C CYS A 160 -9.90 6.61 -16.93
N ALA A 161 -10.81 6.77 -17.88
CA ALA A 161 -11.84 7.80 -17.86
C ALA A 161 -13.18 7.20 -18.29
N TRP A 162 -14.27 7.69 -17.70
CA TRP A 162 -15.62 7.47 -18.20
C TRP A 162 -16.15 8.77 -18.79
N THR A 163 -16.74 8.70 -19.97
CA THR A 163 -17.24 9.88 -20.69
C THR A 163 -18.70 9.69 -21.08
N THR A 164 -19.51 10.75 -20.96
CA THR A 164 -20.90 10.77 -21.43
C THR A 164 -21.24 12.16 -21.99
N THR A 165 -21.73 12.21 -23.22
CA THR A 165 -22.11 13.46 -23.88
C THR A 165 -23.50 13.94 -23.44
N GLY A 166 -23.63 15.24 -23.21
CA GLY A 166 -24.87 15.92 -22.83
C GLY A 166 -24.90 17.39 -23.30
N GLU A 167 -25.84 18.16 -22.77
CA GLU A 167 -25.96 19.60 -23.03
C GLU A 167 -25.66 20.40 -21.74
N GLY A 168 -24.64 21.25 -21.81
CA GLY A 168 -24.36 22.26 -20.80
C GLY A 168 -25.05 23.58 -21.16
N SER A 169 -25.43 24.37 -20.16
CA SER A 169 -25.97 25.71 -20.39
C SER A 169 -25.52 26.72 -19.33
N PHE A 170 -25.24 27.94 -19.77
CA PHE A 170 -24.76 29.02 -18.91
C PHE A 170 -25.08 30.40 -19.51
N VAL A 171 -25.07 31.43 -18.66
CA VAL A 171 -25.23 32.85 -19.07
C VAL A 171 -23.95 33.59 -18.63
N PRO A 172 -23.05 33.94 -19.55
CA PRO A 172 -21.83 34.66 -19.19
C PRO A 172 -22.16 36.06 -18.64
N GLY A 173 -21.58 36.41 -17.50
CA GLY A 173 -21.71 37.75 -16.93
C GLY A 173 -21.03 38.82 -17.80
N GLN A 174 -21.29 40.10 -17.50
CA GLN A 174 -20.74 41.22 -18.29
C GLN A 174 -19.20 41.32 -18.25
N GLY A 175 -18.56 40.76 -17.22
CA GLY A 175 -17.10 40.73 -17.08
C GLY A 175 -16.41 39.49 -17.69
N ALA A 176 -17.15 38.45 -18.06
CA ALA A 176 -16.60 37.16 -18.50
C ALA A 176 -15.98 37.24 -19.90
N ARG A 177 -14.98 36.42 -20.23
CA ARG A 177 -14.44 36.26 -21.60
C ARG A 177 -14.71 34.83 -22.05
N PRO A 178 -15.99 34.47 -22.25
CA PRO A 178 -16.36 33.10 -22.53
C PRO A 178 -15.68 32.61 -23.81
N ALA A 179 -15.10 31.41 -23.77
CA ALA A 179 -14.55 30.77 -24.97
C ALA A 179 -15.66 30.43 -25.99
N ILE A 180 -16.89 30.20 -25.51
CA ILE A 180 -18.08 29.88 -26.31
C ILE A 180 -19.26 30.73 -25.83
N GLY A 181 -19.99 31.35 -26.76
CA GLY A 181 -21.21 32.12 -26.47
C GLY A 181 -20.99 33.63 -26.26
N GLY A 182 -22.09 34.34 -25.99
CA GLY A 182 -22.13 35.80 -25.84
C GLY A 182 -22.50 36.27 -24.42
N ARG A 183 -21.92 37.40 -23.98
CA ARG A 183 -22.23 38.01 -22.68
C ARG A 183 -23.71 38.36 -22.56
N GLY A 184 -24.32 38.03 -21.42
CA GLY A 184 -25.72 38.32 -21.11
C GLY A 184 -26.74 37.47 -21.88
N SER A 185 -26.30 36.51 -22.71
CA SER A 185 -27.17 35.61 -23.46
C SER A 185 -27.00 34.15 -23.01
N LEU A 186 -28.11 33.41 -22.94
CA LEU A 186 -28.07 31.98 -22.69
C LEU A 186 -27.29 31.27 -23.81
N THR A 187 -26.26 30.55 -23.41
CA THR A 187 -25.47 29.69 -24.28
C THR A 187 -25.76 28.25 -23.93
N ARG A 188 -25.94 27.41 -24.95
CA ARG A 188 -26.04 25.95 -24.84
C ARG A 188 -24.97 25.32 -25.69
N VAL A 189 -24.29 24.31 -25.15
CA VAL A 189 -23.14 23.66 -25.79
C VAL A 189 -23.23 22.16 -25.57
N THR A 190 -22.86 21.37 -26.58
CA THR A 190 -22.62 19.94 -26.41
C THR A 190 -21.34 19.75 -25.61
N GLU A 191 -21.46 19.13 -24.44
CA GLU A 191 -20.37 18.89 -23.51
C GLU A 191 -20.28 17.42 -23.15
N ASP A 192 -19.07 16.97 -22.89
CA ASP A 192 -18.77 15.68 -22.32
C ASP A 192 -18.59 15.82 -20.81
N ARG A 193 -19.36 15.02 -20.06
CA ARG A 193 -19.12 14.76 -18.65
C ARG A 193 -18.04 13.67 -18.55
N VAL A 194 -16.86 14.07 -18.10
CA VAL A 194 -15.70 13.19 -17.89
C VAL A 194 -15.55 12.89 -16.41
N GLU A 195 -15.41 11.61 -16.07
CA GLU A 195 -15.19 11.14 -14.71
C GLU A 195 -13.90 10.32 -14.59
N MET A 196 -13.01 10.70 -13.67
CA MET A 196 -11.75 9.99 -13.43
C MET A 196 -11.51 9.80 -11.93
N VAL A 197 -11.03 8.62 -11.53
CA VAL A 197 -10.63 8.34 -10.15
C VAL A 197 -9.17 8.73 -9.95
N LEU A 198 -8.82 9.25 -8.78
CA LEU A 198 -7.46 9.66 -8.45
C LEU A 198 -7.11 9.36 -6.99
N PRO A 199 -5.83 9.13 -6.66
CA PRO A 199 -5.38 9.20 -5.28
C PRO A 199 -5.66 10.60 -4.71
N ARG A 200 -6.19 10.68 -3.49
CA ARG A 200 -6.48 11.96 -2.83
C ARG A 200 -5.25 12.85 -2.68
N SER A 201 -4.07 12.24 -2.52
CA SER A 201 -2.78 12.95 -2.51
C SER A 201 -2.47 13.67 -3.83
N ALA A 202 -3.05 13.23 -4.95
CA ALA A 202 -2.91 13.87 -6.26
C ALA A 202 -3.96 14.97 -6.54
N ARG A 203 -4.90 15.23 -5.62
CA ARG A 203 -6.00 16.19 -5.83
C ARG A 203 -5.49 17.57 -6.29
N GLY A 204 -4.53 18.15 -5.57
CA GLY A 204 -4.02 19.49 -5.89
C GLY A 204 -3.43 19.60 -7.29
N ARG A 205 -2.60 18.63 -7.69
CA ARG A 205 -1.97 18.59 -9.02
C ARG A 205 -2.97 18.34 -10.14
N VAL A 206 -3.94 17.44 -9.93
CA VAL A 206 -5.00 17.16 -10.91
C VAL A 206 -5.89 18.38 -11.13
N LEU A 207 -6.28 19.09 -10.07
CA LEU A 207 -7.10 20.30 -10.19
C LEU A 207 -6.35 21.49 -10.82
N ALA A 208 -5.02 21.55 -10.68
CA ALA A 208 -4.21 22.54 -11.38
C ALA A 208 -4.15 22.22 -12.88
N ALA A 209 -3.84 20.96 -13.24
CA ALA A 209 -3.81 20.50 -14.63
C ALA A 209 -5.17 20.66 -15.32
N LEU A 210 -6.27 20.42 -14.60
CA LEU A 210 -7.62 20.70 -15.09
C LEU A 210 -7.76 22.16 -15.53
N ARG A 211 -7.50 23.11 -14.64
CA ARG A 211 -7.68 24.55 -14.92
C ARG A 211 -6.79 25.05 -16.04
N GLU A 212 -5.59 24.49 -16.18
CA GLU A 212 -4.66 24.85 -17.25
C GLU A 212 -5.09 24.30 -18.62
N ALA A 213 -5.57 23.04 -18.66
CA ALA A 213 -5.91 22.38 -19.90
C ALA A 213 -7.29 22.80 -20.45
N HIS A 214 -8.22 23.16 -19.56
CA HIS A 214 -9.61 23.42 -19.88
C HIS A 214 -9.78 24.69 -20.73
N PRO A 215 -10.66 24.71 -21.75
CA PRO A 215 -10.86 25.88 -22.61
C PRO A 215 -11.57 27.06 -21.90
N TYR A 216 -12.35 26.79 -20.86
CA TYR A 216 -13.04 27.82 -20.09
C TYR A 216 -12.15 28.45 -19.01
N GLU A 217 -12.31 29.76 -18.80
CA GLU A 217 -11.64 30.51 -17.73
C GLU A 217 -11.98 29.93 -16.34
N GLU A 218 -13.25 29.58 -16.13
CA GLU A 218 -13.78 28.99 -14.91
C GLU A 218 -14.48 27.65 -15.24
N PRO A 219 -13.76 26.52 -15.25
CA PRO A 219 -14.36 25.22 -15.49
C PRO A 219 -15.29 24.79 -14.36
N ALA A 220 -16.44 24.24 -14.69
CA ALA A 220 -17.30 23.55 -13.73
C ALA A 220 -16.78 22.12 -13.50
N PHE A 221 -16.57 21.76 -12.24
CA PHE A 221 -16.17 20.42 -11.84
C PHE A 221 -16.60 20.11 -10.41
N ASP A 222 -16.73 18.81 -10.13
CA ASP A 222 -16.96 18.27 -8.79
C ASP A 222 -15.78 17.40 -8.35
N VAL A 223 -15.52 17.39 -7.04
CA VAL A 223 -14.63 16.41 -6.41
C VAL A 223 -15.42 15.63 -5.39
N LEU A 224 -15.58 14.33 -5.67
CA LEU A 224 -16.31 13.41 -4.82
C LEU A 224 -15.32 12.57 -4.03
N GLU A 225 -15.36 12.66 -2.71
CA GLU A 225 -14.60 11.76 -1.84
C GLU A 225 -15.21 10.36 -1.90
N LEU A 226 -14.43 9.36 -2.30
CA LEU A 226 -14.91 7.99 -2.38
C LEU A 226 -14.78 7.32 -1.01
N ALA A 227 -15.78 6.54 -0.65
CA ALA A 227 -15.72 5.69 0.54
C ALA A 227 -14.58 4.66 0.37
N GLY A 228 -13.85 4.39 1.46
CA GLY A 228 -12.83 3.35 1.46
C GLY A 228 -13.45 1.97 1.25
N THR A 229 -12.86 1.17 0.38
CA THR A 229 -13.16 -0.26 0.29
C THR A 229 -12.27 -1.04 1.25
N PRO A 230 -12.68 -2.23 1.71
CA PRO A 230 -11.80 -3.12 2.46
C PRO A 230 -10.51 -3.36 1.66
N SER A 231 -9.36 -3.22 2.31
CA SER A 231 -8.08 -3.62 1.71
C SER A 231 -7.83 -5.10 1.99
N GLY A 232 -7.06 -5.77 1.12
CA GLY A 232 -6.55 -7.13 1.42
C GLY A 232 -5.43 -7.13 2.47
N THR A 233 -5.05 -5.95 2.98
CA THR A 233 -4.02 -5.75 3.99
C THR A 233 -4.64 -5.43 5.34
N GLY A 234 -3.96 -5.73 6.43
CA GLY A 234 -4.42 -5.44 7.78
C GLY A 234 -4.00 -6.49 8.77
N THR A 235 -4.09 -6.17 10.06
CA THR A 235 -3.55 -7.00 11.14
C THR A 235 -4.49 -8.17 11.43
N GLY A 236 -3.89 -9.34 11.67
CA GLY A 236 -4.60 -10.59 11.94
C GLY A 236 -5.41 -11.09 10.75
N ARG A 237 -5.99 -12.29 10.94
CA ARG A 237 -6.91 -12.90 9.98
C ARG A 237 -8.10 -13.51 10.69
N VAL A 238 -9.24 -13.43 10.02
CA VAL A 238 -10.46 -14.16 10.36
C VAL A 238 -10.89 -14.95 9.14
N GLY A 239 -11.53 -16.09 9.37
CA GLY A 239 -12.01 -16.95 8.30
C GLY A 239 -12.96 -18.02 8.82
N ARG A 240 -13.29 -18.96 7.95
CA ARG A 240 -14.21 -20.06 8.22
C ARG A 240 -13.47 -21.34 8.53
N THR A 241 -13.94 -22.05 9.55
CA THR A 241 -13.58 -23.44 9.80
C THR A 241 -14.46 -24.38 8.97
N PRO A 242 -14.02 -25.64 8.75
CA PRO A 242 -14.87 -26.65 8.15
C PRO A 242 -16.20 -26.81 8.92
N PRO A 243 -17.33 -27.05 8.23
CA PRO A 243 -18.63 -27.25 8.88
C PRO A 243 -18.57 -28.35 9.95
N GLY A 244 -19.18 -28.10 11.11
CA GLY A 244 -19.19 -29.05 12.23
C GLY A 244 -17.92 -29.05 13.11
N THR A 245 -16.96 -28.16 12.85
CA THR A 245 -15.79 -28.00 13.71
C THR A 245 -16.20 -27.54 15.10
N THR A 246 -15.93 -28.36 16.11
CA THR A 246 -16.07 -27.99 17.52
C THR A 246 -14.83 -27.21 18.01
N LEU A 247 -14.97 -26.45 19.09
CA LEU A 247 -13.84 -25.78 19.74
C LEU A 247 -12.71 -26.77 20.10
N GLY A 248 -13.08 -27.91 20.70
CA GLY A 248 -12.10 -28.94 21.09
C GLY A 248 -11.38 -29.59 19.91
N SER A 249 -12.09 -29.83 18.79
CA SER A 249 -11.44 -30.35 17.58
C SER A 249 -10.50 -29.31 16.95
N PHE A 250 -10.91 -28.04 16.91
CA PHE A 250 -10.06 -26.97 16.38
C PHE A 250 -8.79 -26.79 17.22
N ALA A 251 -8.89 -26.78 18.54
CA ALA A 251 -7.74 -26.68 19.43
C ALA A 251 -6.72 -27.82 19.25
N ARG A 252 -7.20 -29.05 19.00
CA ARG A 252 -6.32 -30.18 18.67
C ARG A 252 -5.62 -29.99 17.33
N THR A 253 -6.31 -29.45 16.32
CA THR A 253 -5.69 -29.08 15.04
C THR A 253 -4.57 -28.06 15.27
N VAL A 254 -4.84 -26.98 16.00
CA VAL A 254 -3.82 -25.96 16.32
C VAL A 254 -2.60 -26.59 17.02
N ALA A 255 -2.83 -27.43 18.04
CA ALA A 255 -1.76 -28.09 18.79
C ALA A 255 -0.94 -29.09 17.95
N ALA A 256 -1.54 -29.71 16.93
CA ALA A 256 -0.87 -30.64 16.04
C ALA A 256 -0.10 -29.94 14.91
N THR A 257 -0.59 -28.79 14.44
CA THR A 257 0.03 -28.02 13.36
C THR A 257 1.22 -27.20 13.85
N LEU A 258 1.12 -26.55 15.02
CA LEU A 258 2.12 -25.61 15.49
C LEU A 258 3.21 -26.29 16.33
N PRO A 259 4.44 -25.74 16.37
CA PRO A 259 5.47 -26.24 17.26
C PRO A 259 5.00 -26.28 18.72
N PRO A 260 5.39 -27.32 19.49
CA PRO A 260 5.00 -27.43 20.88
C PRO A 260 5.57 -26.28 21.70
N THR A 261 4.72 -25.65 22.51
CA THR A 261 5.14 -24.61 23.46
C THR A 261 5.07 -25.14 24.90
N PRO A 262 5.85 -24.59 25.85
CA PRO A 262 5.84 -25.05 27.24
C PRO A 262 4.46 -25.03 27.92
N GLN A 263 3.56 -24.16 27.46
CA GLN A 263 2.21 -23.99 28.02
C GLN A 263 1.14 -24.72 27.21
N GLY A 264 1.49 -25.28 26.05
CA GLY A 264 0.54 -25.87 25.10
C GLY A 264 -0.50 -24.87 24.58
N VAL A 265 -1.56 -25.42 23.97
CA VAL A 265 -2.73 -24.64 23.53
C VAL A 265 -3.71 -24.51 24.69
N ARG A 266 -4.03 -23.28 25.08
CA ARG A 266 -5.02 -22.98 26.13
C ARG A 266 -6.35 -22.61 25.51
N VAL A 267 -7.42 -23.22 26.00
CA VAL A 267 -8.80 -23.04 25.50
C VAL A 267 -9.70 -22.79 26.71
N ALA A 268 -10.59 -21.81 26.60
CA ALA A 268 -11.57 -21.44 27.63
C ALA A 268 -12.99 -21.69 27.13
#